data_AF-A0A095SNM5-F1
#
_entry.id   AF-A0A095SNM5-F1
#
_cell.length_a   1.000
_cell.length_b   1.000
_cell.length_c   1.000
_cell.angle_alpha   90.00
_cell.angle_beta   90.00
_cell.angle_gamma   90.00
#
_symmetry.space_group_name_H-M   'P 1'
#
loop_
_entity.id
_entity.type
_entity.pdbx_description
1 polymer ?
#
loop_
_entity_poly.entity_id
_entity_poly.type
_entity_poly.pdbx_seq_one_letter_code
_entity_poly.pdbx_strand_id
1 'polypeptide(L)'
;MKNSEHKSLEDVFGPVVASYSRAQAIEDGVLIDVTAMAREAGFKWPVALTHTAWCDCVAWTERDNRFQVHQDESGRLWDVLFMAFYAIRTATAPGDRLLFSLYRVPKDGHSTEAGEVSLKLMVGPGDAGEPVVTIMLPNED
;
A
#
# COMPACT_ATOMS: atom_id res chain seq x y z
N MET A 1 -35.08 30.05 18.09
CA MET A 1 -33.87 29.54 17.41
C MET A 1 -32.90 29.08 18.50
N LYS A 2 -32.66 27.78 18.65
CA LYS A 2 -31.70 27.27 19.64
C LYS A 2 -30.31 27.27 18.99
N ASN A 3 -29.39 28.07 19.54
CA ASN A 3 -27.97 28.00 19.20
C ASN A 3 -27.47 26.60 19.55
N SER A 4 -27.03 25.84 18.55
CA SER A 4 -26.26 24.63 18.78
C SER A 4 -24.85 25.05 19.16
N GLU A 5 -24.47 24.86 20.42
CA GLU A 5 -23.09 25.00 20.86
C GLU A 5 -22.23 23.96 20.11
N HIS A 6 -21.35 24.42 19.22
CA HIS A 6 -20.34 23.56 18.60
C HIS A 6 -19.24 23.33 19.63
N LYS A 7 -19.31 22.22 20.38
CA LYS A 7 -18.19 21.76 21.20
C LYS A 7 -17.06 21.29 20.29
N SER A 8 -15.84 21.71 20.58
CA SER A 8 -14.65 21.23 19.86
C SER A 8 -14.37 19.76 20.20
N LEU A 9 -13.60 19.07 19.36
CA LEU A 9 -13.19 17.69 19.65
C LEU A 9 -12.39 17.59 20.95
N GLU A 10 -11.60 18.62 21.27
CA GLU A 10 -10.84 18.72 22.52
C GLU A 10 -11.76 18.87 23.74
N ASP A 11 -12.87 19.61 23.62
CA ASP A 11 -13.86 19.74 24.71
C ASP A 11 -14.57 18.41 25.03
N VAL A 12 -14.65 17.52 24.03
CA VAL A 12 -15.35 16.23 24.14
C VAL A 12 -14.40 15.10 24.54
N PHE A 13 -13.20 15.06 23.96
CA PHE A 13 -12.26 13.93 24.08
C PHE A 13 -10.96 14.28 24.82
N GLY A 14 -10.73 15.56 25.16
CA GLY A 14 -9.48 16.04 25.72
C GLY A 14 -8.40 16.29 24.65
N PRO A 15 -7.20 16.73 25.06
CA PRO A 15 -6.09 16.96 24.13
C PRO A 15 -5.60 15.65 23.50
N VAL A 16 -5.12 15.73 22.26
CA VAL A 16 -4.49 14.59 21.57
C VAL A 16 -3.28 14.11 22.38
N VAL A 17 -3.28 12.84 22.77
CA VAL A 17 -2.22 12.23 23.59
C VAL A 17 -1.04 11.76 22.74
N ALA A 18 -1.32 11.27 21.52
CA ALA A 18 -0.31 10.90 20.53
C ALA A 18 -0.92 10.92 19.13
N SER A 19 -0.11 11.29 18.13
CA SER A 19 -0.43 11.17 16.70
C SER A 19 0.70 10.41 16.03
N TYR A 20 0.38 9.40 15.23
CA TYR A 20 1.35 8.68 14.41
C TYR A 20 1.16 9.08 12.96
N SER A 21 2.18 9.74 12.39
CA SER A 21 2.11 10.28 11.03
C SER A 21 2.50 9.24 9.98
N ARG A 22 2.06 9.45 8.75
CA ARG A 22 2.49 8.64 7.61
C ARG A 22 4.00 8.77 7.38
N ALA A 23 4.57 9.95 7.55
CA ALA A 23 6.01 10.16 7.45
C ALA A 23 6.77 9.29 8.50
N GLN A 24 6.27 9.22 9.74
CA GLN A 24 6.82 8.35 10.77
C GLN A 24 6.68 6.86 10.38
N ALA A 25 5.52 6.46 9.86
CA ALA A 25 5.31 5.10 9.38
C ALA A 25 6.29 4.69 8.26
N ILE A 26 6.69 5.64 7.41
CA ILE A 26 7.71 5.41 6.37
C ILE A 26 9.11 5.35 7.00
N GLU A 27 9.45 6.26 7.91
CA GLU A 27 10.73 6.28 8.61
C GLU A 27 10.98 4.99 9.41
N ASP A 28 9.94 4.48 10.06
CA ASP A 28 9.97 3.23 10.84
C ASP A 28 9.92 1.96 9.96
N GLY A 29 9.73 2.11 8.64
CA GLY A 29 9.63 1.00 7.70
C GLY A 29 8.31 0.20 7.77
N VAL A 30 7.31 0.69 8.50
CA VAL A 30 5.94 0.13 8.51
C VAL A 30 5.29 0.31 7.13
N LEU A 31 5.56 1.45 6.50
CA LEU A 31 5.22 1.75 5.12
C LEU A 31 6.50 1.89 4.29
N ILE A 32 6.47 1.40 3.06
CA ILE A 32 7.57 1.50 2.12
C ILE A 32 7.11 2.39 0.98
N ASP A 33 7.73 3.57 0.85
CA ASP A 33 7.43 4.52 -0.21
C ASP A 33 7.88 3.97 -1.56
N VAL A 34 6.92 3.84 -2.48
CA VAL A 34 7.14 3.37 -3.86
C VAL A 34 6.69 4.42 -4.88
N THR A 35 6.50 5.66 -4.43
CA THR A 35 5.93 6.74 -5.23
C THR A 35 6.66 6.94 -6.55
N ALA A 36 8.00 6.87 -6.56
CA ALA A 36 8.81 7.08 -7.76
C ALA A 36 8.39 6.14 -8.91
N MET A 37 8.39 4.82 -8.68
CA MET A 37 7.96 3.85 -9.69
C MET A 37 6.45 3.89 -9.93
N ALA A 38 5.65 4.22 -8.91
CA ALA A 38 4.20 4.37 -9.07
C ALA A 38 3.85 5.49 -10.05
N ARG A 39 4.64 6.58 -10.10
CA ARG A 39 4.48 7.63 -11.12
C ARG A 39 4.64 7.10 -12.53
N GLU A 40 5.61 6.22 -12.74
CA GLU A 40 5.85 5.59 -14.05
C GLU A 40 4.69 4.68 -14.47
N ALA A 41 4.08 3.96 -13.51
CA ALA A 41 2.88 3.15 -13.75
C ALA A 41 1.61 3.99 -14.02
N GLY A 42 1.61 5.28 -13.65
CA GLY A 42 0.52 6.23 -13.94
C GLY A 42 -0.18 6.83 -12.72
N PHE A 43 0.27 6.54 -11.50
CA PHE A 43 -0.31 7.11 -10.28
C PHE A 43 -0.08 8.62 -10.18
N LYS A 44 -1.11 9.34 -9.72
CA LYS A 44 -1.05 10.79 -9.46
C LYS A 44 -0.83 11.13 -7.99
N TRP A 45 -1.08 10.20 -7.08
CA TRP A 45 -0.95 10.38 -5.65
C TRP A 45 0.27 9.61 -5.13
N PRO A 46 0.88 10.03 -4.01
CA PRO A 46 1.91 9.24 -3.35
C PRO A 46 1.41 7.84 -3.04
N VAL A 47 2.27 6.83 -3.21
CA VAL A 47 1.92 5.41 -3.03
C VAL A 47 2.93 4.77 -2.09
N ALA A 48 2.43 4.04 -1.09
CA ALA A 48 3.26 3.18 -0.25
C ALA A 48 2.68 1.76 -0.19
N LEU A 49 3.53 0.78 0.06
CA LEU A 49 3.12 -0.57 0.45
C LEU A 49 3.27 -0.74 1.96
N THR A 50 2.43 -1.55 2.60
CA THR A 50 2.74 -2.07 3.94
C THR A 50 3.99 -2.94 3.87
N HIS A 51 4.76 -2.99 4.96
CA HIS A 51 5.95 -3.83 5.06
C HIS A 51 5.66 -5.31 4.72
N THR A 52 4.53 -5.83 5.18
CA THR A 52 4.06 -7.20 4.93
C THR A 52 3.77 -7.45 3.45
N ALA A 53 3.04 -6.55 2.77
CA ALA A 53 2.76 -6.65 1.34
C ALA A 53 4.05 -6.53 0.51
N TRP A 54 4.98 -5.66 0.93
CA TRP A 54 6.29 -5.56 0.31
C TRP A 54 7.09 -6.86 0.45
N CYS A 55 7.22 -7.40 1.67
CA CYS A 55 7.95 -8.65 1.90
C CYS A 55 7.39 -9.83 1.11
N ASP A 56 6.06 -9.89 0.98
CA ASP A 56 5.38 -10.96 0.27
C ASP A 56 5.50 -10.81 -1.25
N CYS A 57 5.17 -9.63 -1.78
CA CYS A 57 5.02 -9.46 -3.22
C CYS A 57 6.27 -8.93 -3.91
N VAL A 58 7.08 -8.10 -3.26
CA VAL A 58 8.15 -7.32 -3.92
C VAL A 58 9.54 -7.79 -3.53
N ALA A 59 9.84 -7.83 -2.22
CA ALA A 59 11.19 -7.98 -1.70
C ALA A 59 11.89 -9.22 -2.27
N TRP A 60 12.99 -9.02 -3.00
CA TRP A 60 13.71 -10.12 -3.63
C TRP A 60 15.21 -9.84 -3.70
N THR A 61 16.01 -10.78 -3.22
CA THR A 61 17.45 -10.62 -3.07
C THR A 61 18.22 -11.66 -3.89
N GLU A 62 19.50 -11.41 -4.13
CA GLU A 62 20.42 -12.40 -4.71
C GLU A 62 20.50 -13.70 -3.90
N ARG A 63 20.13 -13.69 -2.61
CA ARG A 63 20.01 -14.92 -1.83
C ARG A 63 18.82 -15.75 -2.26
N ASP A 64 17.69 -15.11 -2.53
CA ASP A 64 16.46 -15.78 -2.95
C ASP A 64 16.68 -16.46 -4.32
N ASN A 65 17.38 -15.78 -5.24
CA ASN A 65 17.81 -16.33 -6.53
C ASN A 65 18.68 -17.60 -6.45
N ARG A 66 19.30 -17.89 -5.30
CA ARG A 66 20.07 -19.15 -5.12
C ARG A 66 19.20 -20.36 -4.80
N PHE A 67 17.99 -20.14 -4.30
CA PHE A 67 17.10 -21.21 -3.84
C PHE A 67 15.83 -21.32 -4.70
N GLN A 68 15.47 -20.27 -5.44
CA GLN A 68 14.26 -20.19 -6.24
C GLN A 68 14.55 -19.69 -7.66
N VAL A 69 13.53 -19.72 -8.52
CA VAL A 69 13.62 -19.16 -9.88
C VAL A 69 14.06 -17.70 -9.83
N HIS A 70 14.90 -17.30 -10.78
CA HIS A 70 15.41 -15.94 -10.83
C HIS A 70 14.26 -14.92 -10.94
N GLN A 71 14.27 -13.91 -10.09
CA GLN A 71 13.37 -12.76 -10.13
C GLN A 71 14.17 -11.47 -9.93
N ASP A 72 13.58 -10.37 -10.38
CA ASP A 72 14.09 -9.02 -10.19
C ASP A 72 13.15 -8.22 -9.29
N GLU A 73 13.66 -7.62 -8.22
CA GLU A 73 12.84 -6.89 -7.23
C GLU A 73 12.09 -5.71 -7.87
N SER A 74 12.73 -5.00 -8.80
CA SER A 74 12.11 -3.86 -9.51
C SER A 74 11.01 -4.32 -10.46
N GLY A 75 11.20 -5.44 -11.15
CA GLY A 75 10.17 -6.10 -11.96
C GLY A 75 8.97 -6.55 -11.13
N ARG A 76 9.21 -7.10 -9.94
CA ARG A 76 8.13 -7.48 -9.01
C ARG A 76 7.35 -6.27 -8.48
N LEU A 77 8.04 -5.17 -8.16
CA LEU A 77 7.38 -3.93 -7.79
C LEU A 77 6.53 -3.38 -8.95
N TRP A 78 7.07 -3.44 -10.17
CA TRP A 78 6.37 -3.03 -11.38
C TRP A 78 5.08 -3.84 -11.57
N ASP A 79 5.11 -5.17 -11.40
CA ASP A 79 3.93 -6.03 -11.51
C ASP A 79 2.83 -5.61 -10.53
N VAL A 80 3.18 -5.34 -9.26
CA VAL A 80 2.22 -4.86 -8.25
C VAL A 80 1.59 -3.54 -8.67
N LEU A 81 2.42 -2.56 -9.06
CA LEU A 81 1.94 -1.21 -9.40
C LEU A 81 1.12 -1.20 -10.69
N PHE A 82 1.56 -1.94 -11.70
CA PHE A 82 0.86 -2.06 -12.97
C PHE A 82 -0.51 -2.72 -12.78
N MET A 83 -0.58 -3.83 -12.03
CA MET A 83 -1.85 -4.51 -11.76
C MET A 83 -2.79 -3.67 -10.90
N ALA A 84 -2.26 -2.96 -9.90
CA ALA A 84 -3.05 -2.01 -9.10
C ALA A 84 -3.64 -0.89 -9.98
N PHE A 85 -2.83 -0.29 -10.85
CA PHE A 85 -3.28 0.78 -11.74
C PHE A 85 -4.27 0.28 -12.79
N TYR A 86 -4.04 -0.91 -13.35
CA TYR A 86 -4.97 -1.57 -14.25
C TYR A 86 -6.33 -1.76 -13.57
N ALA A 87 -6.33 -2.30 -12.35
CA ALA A 87 -7.55 -2.51 -11.57
C ALA A 87 -8.32 -1.20 -11.33
N ILE A 88 -7.63 -0.09 -11.01
CA ILE A 88 -8.24 1.24 -10.89
C ILE A 88 -8.93 1.64 -12.20
N ARG A 89 -8.27 1.45 -13.33
CA ARG A 89 -8.81 1.84 -14.65
C ARG A 89 -10.01 1.01 -15.09
N THR A 90 -10.11 -0.23 -14.62
CA THR A 90 -11.21 -1.14 -14.95
C THR A 90 -12.30 -1.19 -13.88
N ALA A 91 -12.14 -0.49 -12.76
CA ALA A 91 -13.12 -0.44 -11.70
C ALA A 91 -14.46 0.12 -12.21
N THR A 92 -15.55 -0.59 -11.94
CA THR A 92 -16.90 -0.22 -12.40
C THR A 92 -17.66 0.63 -11.39
N ALA A 93 -17.19 0.67 -10.13
CA ALA A 93 -17.78 1.45 -9.06
C ALA A 93 -16.73 2.40 -8.47
N PRO A 94 -17.12 3.64 -8.12
CA PRO A 94 -16.26 4.53 -7.36
C PRO A 94 -16.08 4.00 -5.93
N GLY A 95 -14.95 4.29 -5.32
CA GLY A 95 -14.64 3.91 -3.95
C GLY A 95 -13.27 4.41 -3.52
N ASP A 96 -13.03 4.35 -2.22
CA ASP A 96 -11.72 4.58 -1.59
C ASP A 96 -10.91 3.28 -1.46
N ARG A 97 -11.52 2.13 -1.76
CA ARG A 97 -10.92 0.80 -1.61
C ARG A 97 -11.14 -0.05 -2.85
N LEU A 98 -10.14 -0.87 -3.18
CA LEU A 98 -10.19 -1.79 -4.30
C LEU A 98 -9.37 -3.05 -3.98
N LEU A 99 -9.92 -4.23 -4.27
CA LEU A 99 -9.15 -5.47 -4.29
C LEU A 99 -8.66 -5.73 -5.71
N PHE A 100 -7.43 -6.22 -5.84
CA PHE A 100 -6.86 -6.67 -7.10
C PHE A 100 -5.97 -7.88 -6.87
N SER A 101 -5.77 -8.67 -7.92
CA SER A 101 -4.90 -9.84 -7.88
C SER A 101 -3.73 -9.68 -8.84
N LEU A 102 -2.63 -10.34 -8.52
CA LEU A 102 -1.48 -10.54 -9.40
C LEU A 102 -0.90 -11.94 -9.17
N TYR A 103 -0.04 -12.37 -10.10
CA TYR A 103 0.74 -13.59 -9.95
C TYR A 103 2.16 -13.23 -9.55
N ARG A 104 2.67 -13.86 -8.49
CA ARG A 104 4.05 -13.69 -8.02
C ARG A 104 4.61 -15.03 -7.60
N VAL A 105 5.91 -15.25 -7.78
CA VAL A 105 6.59 -16.41 -7.17
C VAL A 105 6.68 -16.15 -5.66
N PRO A 106 6.13 -17.03 -4.79
CA PRO A 106 6.18 -16.82 -3.36
C PRO A 106 7.61 -16.82 -2.81
N LYS A 107 7.91 -15.92 -1.88
CA LYS A 107 9.23 -15.87 -1.22
C LYS A 107 9.29 -16.84 -0.02
N ASP A 108 9.16 -18.14 -0.31
CA ASP A 108 9.13 -19.22 0.68
C ASP A 108 10.39 -20.11 0.68
N GLY A 109 11.34 -19.82 -0.22
CA GLY A 109 12.60 -20.54 -0.35
C GLY A 109 12.52 -21.85 -1.16
N HIS A 110 11.35 -22.21 -1.72
CA HIS A 110 11.19 -23.45 -2.48
C HIS A 110 10.32 -23.33 -3.73
N SER A 111 9.42 -22.36 -3.81
CA SER A 111 8.50 -22.23 -4.94
C SER A 111 9.22 -21.75 -6.20
N THR A 112 8.90 -22.36 -7.33
CA THR A 112 9.46 -21.99 -8.64
C THR A 112 8.41 -21.50 -9.64
N GLU A 113 7.14 -21.59 -9.27
CA GLU A 113 6.00 -21.18 -10.09
C GLU A 113 5.30 -19.98 -9.45
N ALA A 114 4.65 -19.18 -10.29
CA ALA A 114 3.89 -18.03 -9.82
C ALA A 114 2.55 -18.48 -9.23
N GLY A 115 2.23 -18.01 -8.04
CA GLY A 115 0.93 -18.18 -7.39
C GLY A 115 0.15 -16.87 -7.42
N GLU A 116 -1.17 -16.96 -7.53
CA GLU A 116 -2.04 -15.80 -7.40
C GLU A 116 -2.04 -15.30 -5.95
N VAL A 117 -1.96 -13.99 -5.77
CA VAL A 117 -2.16 -13.29 -4.51
C VAL A 117 -3.11 -12.12 -4.72
N SER A 118 -3.96 -11.85 -3.73
CA SER A 118 -4.82 -10.67 -3.72
C SER A 118 -4.27 -9.61 -2.78
N LEU A 119 -4.30 -8.35 -3.21
CA LEU A 119 -3.94 -7.18 -2.43
C LEU A 119 -5.12 -6.22 -2.37
N LYS A 120 -5.11 -5.38 -1.33
CA LYS A 120 -6.04 -4.27 -1.13
C LYS A 120 -5.31 -2.96 -1.38
N LEU A 121 -5.91 -2.12 -2.21
CA LEU A 121 -5.54 -0.72 -2.37
C LEU A 121 -6.55 0.14 -1.61
N MET A 122 -6.06 1.10 -0.83
CA MET A 122 -6.88 2.08 -0.13
C MET A 122 -6.38 3.51 -0.40
N VAL A 123 -7.31 4.45 -0.53
CA VAL A 123 -7.08 5.89 -0.63
C VAL A 123 -7.49 6.53 0.69
N GLY A 124 -6.62 7.36 1.25
CA GLY A 124 -6.90 8.07 2.50
C GLY A 124 -6.17 9.42 2.57
N PRO A 125 -6.36 10.18 3.66
CA PRO A 125 -5.61 11.41 3.90
C PRO A 125 -4.16 11.12 4.32
N GLY A 126 -3.22 11.88 3.77
CA GLY A 126 -1.84 11.99 4.23
C GLY A 126 -1.70 12.99 5.38
N ASP A 127 -0.45 13.31 5.73
CA ASP A 127 -0.13 14.11 6.92
C ASP A 127 -0.62 15.56 6.81
N ALA A 128 -0.76 16.10 5.60
CA ALA A 128 -1.34 17.42 5.34
C ALA A 128 -2.76 17.35 4.74
N GLY A 129 -3.40 16.17 4.82
CA GLY A 129 -4.74 15.93 4.27
C GLY A 129 -4.78 15.72 2.75
N GLU A 130 -3.63 15.65 2.08
CA GLU A 130 -3.52 15.29 0.68
C GLU A 130 -3.92 13.82 0.44
N PRO A 131 -4.48 13.46 -0.72
CA PRO A 131 -4.79 12.06 -0.99
C PRO A 131 -3.51 11.23 -1.16
N VAL A 132 -3.45 10.10 -0.46
CA VAL A 132 -2.39 9.11 -0.56
C VAL A 132 -2.98 7.72 -0.81
N VAL A 133 -2.20 6.86 -1.46
CA VAL A 133 -2.55 5.46 -1.72
C VAL A 133 -1.69 4.56 -0.83
N THR A 134 -2.33 3.55 -0.25
CA THR A 134 -1.65 2.46 0.46
C THR A 134 -2.07 1.12 -0.14
N ILE A 135 -1.10 0.30 -0.52
CA ILE A 135 -1.30 -1.08 -0.99
C ILE A 135 -0.89 -2.02 0.15
N MET A 136 -1.77 -2.97 0.48
CA MET A 136 -1.64 -3.81 1.66
C MET A 136 -2.26 -5.20 1.42
N LEU A 137 -2.06 -6.14 2.33
CA LEU A 137 -2.79 -7.41 2.31
C LEU A 137 -4.28 -7.17 2.62
N PRO A 138 -5.20 -8.05 2.16
CA PRO A 138 -6.64 -7.81 2.29
C PRO A 138 -7.14 -7.67 3.74
N ASN A 139 -6.44 -8.32 4.67
CA ASN A 139 -6.75 -8.38 6.10
C ASN A 139 -6.10 -7.28 6.95
N GLU A 140 -5.25 -6.43 6.36
CA GLU A 140 -4.68 -5.25 7.01
C GLU A 140 -5.63 -4.07 6.86
N ASP A 141 -5.65 -3.09 7.78
CA ASP A 141 -6.49 -1.89 7.69
C ASP A 141 -5.68 -0.61 7.83
#